data_AF-A0A644Y9Q8-F1
#
_entry.id   AF-A0A644Y9Q8-F1
#
_cell.length_a   1.000
_cell.length_b   1.000
_cell.length_c   1.000
_cell.angle_alpha   90.00
_cell.angle_beta   90.00
_cell.angle_gamma   90.00
#
_symmetry.space_group_name_H-M   'P 1'
#
loop_
_entity.id
_entity.type
_entity.pdbx_description
1 polymer ?
#
loop_
_entity_poly.entity_id
_entity_poly.type
_entity_poly.pdbx_seq_one_letter_code
_entity_poly.pdbx_strand_id
1 'polypeptide(L)'
;MEVLSKQEVSMFLQEHKEFFHSGKTIDISFRINQLNKLKSTIKKYEKEILEALYKDLKKSEFEAYSTEIGFVLDSIGYITKNLKKW
;
A
#
# COMPACT_ATOMS: atom_id res chain seq x y z
N MET A 1 4.22 -21.31 -1.69
CA MET A 1 4.37 -19.94 -2.22
C MET A 1 5.41 -20.05 -3.33
N GLU A 2 5.06 -19.76 -4.58
CA GLU A 2 6.04 -19.79 -5.67
C GLU A 2 7.02 -18.62 -5.49
N VAL A 3 8.31 -18.92 -5.60
CA VAL A 3 9.37 -17.93 -5.51
C VAL A 3 9.65 -17.41 -6.91
N LEU A 4 9.65 -16.09 -7.08
CA LEU A 4 9.93 -15.44 -8.36
C LEU A 4 11.34 -15.79 -8.85
N SER A 5 11.45 -16.12 -10.13
CA SER A 5 12.73 -16.30 -10.82
C SER A 5 13.45 -14.97 -11.01
N LYS A 6 14.78 -15.03 -11.17
CA LYS A 6 15.60 -13.85 -11.47
C LYS A 6 15.13 -13.12 -12.74
N GLN A 7 14.64 -13.87 -13.72
CA GLN A 7 14.17 -13.32 -14.99
C GLN A 7 12.86 -12.55 -14.82
N GLU A 8 11.90 -13.08 -14.05
CA GLU A 8 10.64 -12.38 -13.72
C GLU A 8 10.89 -11.10 -12.93
N VAL A 9 11.79 -11.14 -11.93
CA VAL A 9 12.15 -9.94 -11.16
C VAL A 9 12.75 -8.86 -12.08
N SER A 10 13.64 -9.24 -13.00
CA SER A 10 14.22 -8.29 -13.95
C SER A 10 13.17 -7.67 -14.87
N MET A 11 12.19 -8.47 -15.30
CA MET A 11 11.08 -8.01 -16.14
C MET A 11 10.20 -7.00 -15.40
N PHE A 12 9.75 -7.32 -14.18
CA PHE A 12 8.92 -6.39 -13.39
C PHE A 12 9.66 -5.09 -13.08
N LEU A 13 10.96 -5.15 -12.78
CA LEU A 13 11.76 -3.94 -12.57
C LEU A 13 11.81 -3.06 -13.81
N GLN A 14 11.92 -3.65 -14.99
CA GLN A 14 11.91 -2.91 -16.24
C GLN A 14 10.56 -2.23 -16.48
N GLU A 15 9.45 -2.95 -16.26
CA GLU A 15 8.09 -2.38 -16.38
C GLU A 15 7.87 -1.21 -15.40
N HIS A 16 8.32 -1.32 -14.15
CA HIS A 16 8.20 -0.24 -13.17
C HIS A 16 9.03 0.99 -13.58
N LYS A 17 10.23 0.79 -14.13
CA LYS A 17 11.05 1.88 -14.67
C LYS A 17 10.32 2.56 -15.81
N GLU A 18 9.83 1.82 -16.80
CA GLU A 18 9.12 2.40 -17.94
C GLU A 18 7.88 3.18 -17.51
N PHE A 19 7.09 2.63 -16.58
CA PHE A 19 5.93 3.34 -16.05
C PHE A 19 6.31 4.64 -15.32
N PHE A 20 7.38 4.63 -14.52
CA PHE A 20 7.88 5.85 -13.87
C PHE A 20 8.34 6.89 -14.91
N HIS A 21 9.10 6.48 -15.92
CA HIS A 21 9.59 7.37 -16.98
C HIS A 21 8.46 7.91 -17.88
N SER A 22 7.27 7.29 -17.88
CA SER A 22 6.10 7.85 -18.55
C SER A 22 5.59 9.16 -17.93
N GLY A 23 6.07 9.54 -16.74
CA GLY A 23 5.68 10.77 -16.05
C GLY A 23 4.31 10.72 -15.37
N LYS A 24 3.54 9.63 -15.52
CA LYS A 24 2.21 9.47 -14.90
C LYS A 24 2.23 9.63 -13.38
N THR A 25 3.30 9.19 -12.72
CA THR A 25 3.47 9.29 -11.27
C THR A 25 3.71 10.72 -10.78
N ILE A 26 4.02 11.66 -11.68
CA ILE A 26 4.26 13.07 -11.33
C ILE A 26 2.94 13.77 -11.00
N ASP A 27 1.86 13.45 -11.73
CA ASP A 27 0.56 14.09 -11.55
C ASP A 27 -0.01 13.88 -10.14
N ILE A 28 -0.41 14.98 -9.50
CA ILE A 28 -0.92 14.95 -8.13
C ILE A 28 -2.25 14.17 -8.06
N SER A 29 -3.10 14.28 -9.08
CA SER A 29 -4.38 13.58 -9.10
C SER A 29 -4.18 12.07 -9.17
N PHE A 30 -3.20 11.60 -9.96
CA PHE A 30 -2.77 10.22 -9.98
C PHE A 30 -2.34 9.76 -8.59
N ARG A 31 -1.44 10.48 -7.92
CA ARG A 31 -0.96 10.12 -6.57
C ARG A 31 -2.11 10.02 -5.56
N ILE A 32 -3.02 10.99 -5.56
CA ILE A 32 -4.22 10.99 -4.69
C ILE A 32 -5.11 9.79 -5.00
N ASN A 33 -5.33 9.47 -6.28
CA ASN A 33 -6.13 8.30 -6.67
C ASN A 33 -5.49 6.99 -6.20
N GLN A 34 -4.16 6.86 -6.28
CA GLN A 34 -3.45 5.69 -5.78
C GLN A 34 -3.55 5.56 -4.25
N LEU A 35 -3.46 6.66 -3.51
CA LEU A 35 -3.66 6.69 -2.05
C LEU A 35 -5.09 6.28 -1.66
N ASN A 36 -6.09 6.78 -2.39
CA ASN A 36 -7.49 6.40 -2.16
C ASN A 36 -7.76 4.93 -2.48
N LYS A 37 -7.13 4.40 -3.54
CA LYS A 37 -7.18 2.98 -3.89
C LYS A 37 -6.53 2.14 -2.78
N LEU A 38 -5.36 2.52 -2.29
CA LEU A 38 -4.70 1.82 -1.18
C LEU A 38 -5.58 1.81 0.07
N LYS A 39 -6.14 2.96 0.44
CA LYS A 39 -7.06 3.09 1.57
C LYS A 39 -8.27 2.16 1.44
N SER A 40 -8.91 2.12 0.27
CA SER A 40 -10.08 1.25 0.06
C SER A 40 -9.71 -0.22 0.04
N THR A 41 -8.55 -0.58 -0.51
CA THR A 41 -8.03 -1.95 -0.46
C THR A 41 -7.72 -2.40 0.97
N ILE A 42 -7.04 -1.59 1.78
CA ILE A 42 -6.76 -1.93 3.18
C ILE A 42 -8.07 -2.16 3.95
N LYS A 43 -9.04 -1.26 3.81
CA LYS A 43 -10.36 -1.42 4.45
C LYS A 43 -11.11 -2.67 3.98
N LYS A 44 -11.02 -2.98 2.69
CA LYS A 44 -11.66 -4.17 2.11
C LYS A 44 -11.10 -5.47 2.71
N TYR A 45 -9.80 -5.51 2.97
CA TYR A 45 -9.08 -6.68 3.47
C TYR A 45 -8.72 -6.60 4.96
N GLU A 46 -9.35 -5.69 5.71
CA GLU A 46 -9.00 -5.43 7.12
C GLU A 46 -9.04 -6.71 7.95
N LYS A 47 -10.10 -7.51 7.79
CA LYS A 47 -10.27 -8.77 8.51
C LYS A 47 -9.17 -9.77 8.17
N GLU A 48 -8.86 -9.93 6.88
CA GLU A 48 -7.82 -10.84 6.41
C GLU A 48 -6.43 -10.42 6.91
N ILE A 49 -6.16 -9.12 6.97
CA ILE A 49 -4.91 -8.58 7.54
C ILE A 49 -4.84 -8.91 9.04
N LEU A 50 -5.91 -8.68 9.80
CA LEU A 50 -5.97 -8.99 11.24
C LEU A 50 -5.77 -10.48 11.49
N GLU A 51 -6.43 -11.34 10.72
CA GLU A 51 -6.28 -12.79 10.81
C GLU A 51 -4.86 -13.25 10.49
N ALA A 52 -4.22 -12.67 9.47
CA ALA A 52 -2.83 -12.95 9.13
C ALA A 52 -1.87 -12.52 10.25
N LEU A 53 -2.03 -11.31 10.78
CA LEU A 53 -1.21 -10.79 11.88
C LEU A 53 -1.35 -11.63 13.15
N TYR A 54 -2.55 -12.15 13.43
CA TYR A 54 -2.72 -13.08 14.54
C TYR A 54 -2.05 -14.44 14.28
N LYS A 55 -2.15 -14.99 13.06
CA LYS A 55 -1.52 -16.27 12.71
C LYS A 55 -0.01 -16.20 12.78
N ASP A 56 0.58 -15.12 12.26
CA ASP A 56 2.02 -14.98 12.12
C ASP A 56 2.68 -14.44 13.40
N LEU A 57 2.04 -13.47 14.06
CA LEU A 57 2.64 -12.69 15.16
C LEU A 57 1.85 -12.75 16.47
N LYS A 58 0.68 -13.38 16.49
CA LYS A 58 -0.24 -13.43 17.66
C LYS A 58 -0.68 -12.06 18.18
N LYS A 59 -0.62 -11.02 17.35
CA LYS A 59 -1.17 -9.70 17.70
C LYS A 59 -2.67 -9.80 17.96
N SER A 60 -3.13 -9.25 19.07
CA SER A 60 -4.56 -9.07 19.32
C SER A 60 -5.17 -8.14 18.27
N GLU A 61 -6.47 -8.22 18.02
CA GLU A 61 -7.15 -7.35 17.05
C GLU A 61 -6.90 -5.87 17.33
N PHE A 62 -6.99 -5.45 18.61
CA PHE A 62 -6.74 -4.08 19.02
C PHE A 62 -5.30 -3.64 18.73
N GLU A 63 -4.31 -4.46 19.07
CA GLU A 63 -2.89 -4.16 18.82
C GLU A 63 -2.61 -4.09 17.31
N ALA A 64 -3.06 -5.09 16.54
CA ALA A 64 -2.89 -5.15 15.09
C ALA A 64 -3.55 -3.94 14.41
N TYR A 65 -4.76 -3.58 14.82
CA TYR A 65 -5.44 -2.41 14.26
C TYR A 65 -4.69 -1.11 14.62
N SER A 66 -4.40 -0.89 15.89
CA SER A 66 -3.79 0.37 16.35
C SER A 66 -2.37 0.60 15.84
N THR A 67 -1.59 -0.48 15.66
CA THR A 67 -0.17 -0.38 15.26
C THR A 67 0.07 -0.51 13.75
N GLU A 68 -0.80 -1.22 13.03
CA GLU A 68 -0.62 -1.46 11.59
C GLU A 68 -1.71 -0.76 10.77
N ILE A 69 -2.98 -1.16 10.93
CA ILE A 69 -4.05 -0.77 10.02
C ILE A 69 -4.46 0.69 10.21
N GLY A 70 -4.89 1.04 11.42
CA GLY A 70 -5.33 2.39 11.78
C GLY A 70 -4.23 3.42 11.55
N PHE A 71 -2.99 3.09 11.96
CA PHE A 71 -1.83 3.96 11.75
C PHE A 71 -1.58 4.28 10.26
N VAL A 72 -1.64 3.27 9.38
CA VAL A 72 -1.49 3.47 7.94
C VAL A 72 -2.68 4.22 7.34
N LEU A 73 -3.91 3.92 7.75
CA LEU A 73 -5.11 4.63 7.28
C LEU A 73 -5.07 6.12 7.64
N ASP A 74 -4.59 6.45 8.83
CA ASP A 74 -4.40 7.83 9.29
C ASP A 74 -3.28 8.53 8.52
N SER A 75 -2.16 7.83 8.29
CA SER A 75 -1.05 8.34 7.47
C SER A 75 -1.50 8.66 6.04
N ILE A 76 -2.26 7.77 5.41
CA ILE A 76 -2.86 8.03 4.08
C ILE A 76 -3.79 9.24 4.15
N GLY A 77 -4.62 9.35 5.18
CA GLY A 77 -5.51 10.50 5.37
C GLY A 77 -4.75 11.83 5.50
N TYR A 78 -3.66 11.84 6.25
CA TYR A 78 -2.79 13.00 6.42
C TYR A 78 -2.11 13.38 5.09
N ILE A 79 -1.51 12.41 4.39
CA ILE A 79 -0.82 12.66 3.13
C ILE A 79 -1.81 13.21 2.10
N THR A 80 -2.96 12.57 1.89
CA THR A 80 -3.95 13.01 0.90
C THR A 80 -4.43 14.45 1.13
N LYS A 81 -4.55 14.88 2.40
CA LYS A 81 -4.95 16.26 2.75
C LYS A 81 -3.86 17.30 2.47
N ASN A 82 -2.59 16.92 2.58
CA ASN A 82 -1.46 17.85 2.49
C ASN A 82 -0.72 17.80 1.15
N LEU A 83 -0.88 16.73 0.37
CA LEU A 83 -0.09 16.49 -0.85
C LEU A 83 -0.21 17.59 -1.90
N LYS A 84 -1.33 18.33 -1.96
CA LYS A 84 -1.48 19.47 -2.88
C LYS A 84 -0.60 20.67 -2.50
N LYS A 85 -0.15 20.76 -1.25
CA LYS A 85 0.65 21.86 -0.71
C LYS A 85 2.14 21.53 -0.65
N TRP A 86 2.51 20.25 -0.78
CA TRP A 86 3.89 19.76 -0.79
C TRP A 86 4.43 19.75 -2.22
#